data_AF-A0A8T5UE36-F1
#
_entry.id   AF-A0A8T5UE36-F1
#
_cell.length_a   1.000
_cell.length_b   1.000
_cell.length_c   1.000
_cell.angle_alpha   90.00
_cell.angle_beta   90.00
_cell.angle_gamma   90.00
#
_symmetry.space_group_name_H-M   'P 1'
#
loop_
_entity.id
_entity.type
_entity.pdbx_description
1 polymer ?
#
loop_
_entity_poly.entity_id
_entity_poly.type
_entity_poly.pdbx_seq_one_letter_code
_entity_poly.pdbx_strand_id
1 'polypeptide(L)'
;MSIQGKKEGILRILGSFLILIGFILSIIFNIFTLNNFILFLVSLLIVVLPFLVSTLLKLEQDFIVKYSKSILFILSILIVILNVFTLPAYSSLNIINFVLIECSDLLLISCWHFSLSIYKREKIIFVLSGAGYFDLNIILWFSLTQILIITIFQSLIFYVGFFLIISAELIMKKKGLLNYM
;
A
#
# COMPACT_ATOMS: atom_id res chain seq x y z
N MET A 1 14.55 24.05 5.25
CA MET A 1 13.29 24.30 4.51
C MET A 1 12.99 25.78 4.56
N SER A 2 12.89 26.45 3.40
CA SER A 2 12.33 27.80 3.35
C SER A 2 10.91 27.78 3.93
N ILE A 3 10.53 28.82 4.65
CA ILE A 3 9.20 28.96 5.30
C ILE A 3 8.06 28.71 4.29
N GLN A 4 8.30 29.00 3.01
CA GLN A 4 7.36 28.86 1.90
C GLN A 4 7.01 27.41 1.52
N GLY A 5 7.84 26.41 1.86
CA GLY A 5 7.57 24.98 1.55
C GLY A 5 7.11 24.15 2.75
N LYS A 6 7.03 24.75 3.95
CA LYS A 6 6.72 24.03 5.19
C LYS A 6 5.28 23.53 5.20
N LYS A 7 4.33 24.31 4.68
CA LYS A 7 2.90 23.94 4.65
C LYS A 7 2.65 22.75 3.74
N GLU A 8 3.22 22.78 2.54
CA GLU A 8 3.10 21.72 1.55
C GLU A 8 3.83 20.45 2.00
N GLY A 9 4.99 20.59 2.64
CA GLY A 9 5.70 19.48 3.29
C GLY A 9 4.84 18.79 4.35
N ILE A 10 4.15 19.56 5.21
CA ILE A 10 3.22 19.02 6.21
C ILE A 10 2.05 18.29 5.54
N LEU A 11 1.49 18.82 4.45
CA LEU A 11 0.41 18.14 3.70
C LEU A 11 0.86 16.80 3.12
N ARG A 12 2.09 16.70 2.59
CA ARG A 12 2.65 15.42 2.11
C ARG A 12 2.78 14.39 3.24
N ILE A 13 3.25 14.83 4.42
CA ILE A 13 3.39 13.96 5.59
C ILE A 13 2.02 13.50 6.09
N LEU A 14 1.05 14.42 6.22
CA LEU A 14 -0.33 14.10 6.58
C LEU A 14 -0.94 13.09 5.60
N GLY A 15 -0.76 13.30 4.30
CA GLY A 15 -1.24 12.36 3.29
C GLY A 15 -0.60 10.98 3.42
N SER A 16 0.72 10.90 3.68
CA SER A 16 1.39 9.63 3.94
C SER A 16 0.89 8.93 5.21
N PHE A 17 0.53 9.71 6.23
CA PHE A 17 -0.03 9.18 7.48
C PHE A 17 -1.45 8.65 7.28
N LEU A 18 -2.27 9.32 6.48
CA LEU A 18 -3.61 8.83 6.10
C LEU A 18 -3.53 7.53 5.31
N ILE A 19 -2.58 7.39 4.37
CA ILE A 19 -2.35 6.13 3.66
C ILE A 19 -2.00 5.01 4.66
N LEU A 20 -1.18 5.29 5.67
CA LEU A 20 -0.84 4.33 6.73
C LEU A 20 -2.06 3.93 7.57
N ILE A 21 -2.93 4.89 7.91
CA ILE A 21 -4.20 4.56 8.58
C ILE A 21 -5.07 3.67 7.70
N GLY A 22 -5.18 3.99 6.40
CA GLY A 22 -5.91 3.17 5.43
C GLY A 22 -5.37 1.74 5.35
N PHE A 23 -4.05 1.56 5.43
CA PHE A 23 -3.40 0.25 5.51
C PHE A 23 -3.75 -0.51 6.78
N ILE A 24 -3.68 0.13 7.96
CA ILE A 24 -4.02 -0.54 9.22
C ILE A 24 -5.49 -0.98 9.21
N LEU A 25 -6.37 -0.12 8.69
CA LEU A 25 -7.77 -0.46 8.51
C LEU A 25 -7.96 -1.63 7.53
N SER A 26 -7.17 -1.72 6.45
CA SER A 26 -7.22 -2.85 5.52
C SER A 26 -6.97 -4.18 6.22
N ILE A 27 -5.90 -4.26 7.01
CA ILE A 27 -5.57 -5.47 7.78
C ILE A 27 -6.68 -5.83 8.76
N ILE A 28 -7.22 -4.85 9.49
CA ILE A 28 -8.31 -5.09 10.44
C ILE A 28 -9.55 -5.62 9.69
N PHE A 29 -9.86 -5.04 8.54
CA PHE A 29 -11.05 -5.41 7.77
C PHE A 29 -10.90 -6.72 7.01
N ASN A 30 -9.67 -7.16 6.72
CA ASN A 30 -9.39 -8.46 6.15
C ASN A 30 -9.89 -9.63 7.02
N ILE A 31 -10.01 -9.43 8.34
CA ILE A 31 -10.63 -10.40 9.26
C ILE A 31 -12.07 -10.70 8.83
N PHE A 32 -12.81 -9.66 8.47
CA PHE A 32 -14.23 -9.79 8.10
C PHE A 32 -14.38 -10.27 6.66
N THR A 33 -13.54 -9.83 5.73
CA THR A 33 -13.68 -10.19 4.30
C THR A 33 -13.28 -11.62 4.00
N LEU A 34 -12.24 -12.14 4.63
CA LEU A 34 -11.76 -13.50 4.38
C LEU A 34 -12.60 -14.57 5.06
N ASN A 35 -13.31 -14.22 6.14
CA ASN A 35 -14.21 -15.09 6.91
C ASN A 35 -13.60 -16.48 7.25
N ASN A 36 -12.28 -16.57 7.32
CA ASN A 36 -11.54 -17.77 7.68
C ASN A 36 -10.23 -17.38 8.35
N PHE A 37 -10.05 -17.90 9.57
CA PHE A 37 -8.91 -17.57 10.41
C PHE A 37 -7.56 -17.99 9.80
N ILE A 38 -7.49 -19.15 9.13
CA ILE A 38 -6.23 -19.63 8.53
C ILE A 38 -5.82 -18.70 7.38
N LEU A 39 -6.75 -18.30 6.53
CA LEU A 39 -6.45 -17.32 5.48
C LEU A 39 -6.03 -15.99 6.06
N PHE A 40 -6.72 -15.52 7.10
CA PHE A 40 -6.34 -14.29 7.76
C PHE A 40 -4.90 -14.35 8.27
N LEU A 41 -4.47 -15.46 8.89
CA LEU A 41 -3.08 -15.63 9.32
C LEU A 41 -2.10 -15.62 8.13
N VAL A 42 -2.44 -16.28 7.03
CA VAL A 42 -1.59 -16.27 5.83
C VAL A 42 -1.53 -14.87 5.21
N SER A 43 -2.66 -14.16 5.10
CA SER A 43 -2.71 -12.76 4.65
C SER A 43 -1.85 -11.85 5.50
N LEU A 44 -1.90 -12.05 6.83
CA LEU A 44 -1.13 -11.25 7.76
C LEU A 44 0.37 -11.46 7.53
N LEU A 45 0.81 -12.69 7.29
CA LEU A 45 2.21 -12.97 6.95
C LEU A 45 2.61 -12.34 5.61
N ILE A 46 1.77 -12.46 4.57
CA ILE A 46 2.04 -11.92 3.24
C ILE A 46 2.12 -10.38 3.28
N VAL A 47 1.31 -9.72 4.09
CA VAL A 47 1.22 -8.25 4.15
C VAL A 47 2.21 -7.64 5.15
N VAL A 48 2.34 -8.20 6.35
CA VAL A 48 3.17 -7.63 7.43
C VAL A 48 4.65 -7.76 7.13
N LEU A 49 5.12 -8.87 6.55
CA LEU A 49 6.54 -9.05 6.22
C LEU A 49 7.05 -7.99 5.23
N PRO A 50 6.40 -7.74 4.08
CA PRO A 50 6.76 -6.64 3.18
C PRO A 50 6.60 -5.27 3.81
N PHE A 51 5.59 -5.06 4.66
CA PHE A 51 5.43 -3.80 5.38
C PHE A 51 6.62 -3.51 6.29
N LEU A 52 7.09 -4.49 7.06
CA LEU A 52 8.29 -4.35 7.90
C LEU A 52 9.53 -4.05 7.06
N VAL A 53 9.74 -4.74 5.93
CA VAL A 53 10.89 -4.42 5.07
C VAL A 53 10.75 -3.03 4.46
N SER A 54 9.55 -2.61 4.08
CA SER A 54 9.27 -1.27 3.58
C SER A 54 9.56 -0.17 4.61
N THR A 55 9.20 -0.37 5.89
CA THR A 55 9.50 0.60 6.95
C THR A 55 11.00 0.70 7.20
N LEU A 56 11.70 -0.43 7.25
CA LEU A 56 13.15 -0.46 7.50
C LEU A 56 13.96 0.11 6.34
N LEU A 57 13.53 -0.11 5.09
CA LEU A 57 14.08 0.55 3.91
C LEU A 57 13.86 2.06 3.96
N LYS A 58 12.67 2.51 4.38
CA LYS A 58 12.33 3.93 4.51
C LYS A 58 13.09 4.63 5.65
N LEU A 59 13.53 3.89 6.66
CA LEU A 59 14.42 4.34 7.73
C LEU A 59 15.92 4.24 7.37
N GLU A 60 16.23 3.83 6.14
CA GLU A 60 17.61 3.71 5.60
C GLU A 60 18.53 2.86 6.49
N GLN A 61 18.03 1.79 7.11
CA GLN A 61 18.87 0.94 7.96
C GLN A 61 19.97 0.25 7.14
N ASP A 62 21.23 0.49 7.48
CA ASP A 62 22.42 0.14 6.67
C ASP A 62 22.43 -1.31 6.15
N PHE A 63 22.09 -2.29 7.01
CA PHE A 63 22.06 -3.70 6.64
C PHE A 63 21.03 -3.98 5.53
N ILE A 64 19.85 -3.39 5.66
CA ILE A 64 18.71 -3.66 4.77
C ILE A 64 18.90 -2.93 3.44
N VAL A 65 19.45 -1.72 3.47
CA VAL A 65 19.83 -1.00 2.24
C VAL A 65 20.85 -1.80 1.43
N LYS A 66 21.90 -2.32 2.10
CA LYS A 66 22.96 -3.11 1.46
C LYS A 66 22.44 -4.38 0.77
N TYR A 67 21.48 -5.09 1.39
CA TYR A 67 20.95 -6.36 0.88
C TYR A 67 19.53 -6.27 0.32
N SER A 68 19.04 -5.05 0.05
CA SER A 68 17.65 -4.75 -0.34
C SER A 68 17.13 -5.64 -1.47
N LYS A 69 17.91 -5.79 -2.55
CA LYS A 69 17.52 -6.62 -3.70
C LYS A 69 17.33 -8.10 -3.33
N SER A 70 18.27 -8.66 -2.56
CA SER A 70 18.22 -10.07 -2.13
C SER A 70 17.04 -10.31 -1.18
N ILE A 71 16.82 -9.38 -0.24
CA ILE A 71 15.70 -9.47 0.71
C ILE A 71 14.36 -9.41 -0.03
N LEU A 72 14.20 -8.47 -0.97
CA LEU A 72 12.97 -8.36 -1.79
C LEU A 72 12.75 -9.60 -2.66
N PHE A 73 13.81 -10.18 -3.22
CA PHE A 73 13.73 -11.42 -3.99
C PHE A 73 13.26 -12.59 -3.13
N ILE A 74 13.85 -12.79 -1.95
CA ILE A 74 13.45 -13.85 -1.01
C ILE A 74 11.99 -13.64 -0.58
N LEU A 75 11.59 -12.41 -0.27
CA LEU A 75 10.21 -12.09 0.07
C LEU A 75 9.25 -12.43 -1.07
N SER A 76 9.59 -12.09 -2.31
CA SER A 76 8.74 -12.39 -3.46
C SER A 76 8.52 -13.89 -3.63
N ILE A 77 9.57 -14.71 -3.46
CA ILE A 77 9.47 -16.17 -3.50
C ILE A 77 8.57 -16.66 -2.36
N LEU A 78 8.76 -16.14 -1.15
CA LEU A 78 7.99 -16.53 0.03
C LEU A 78 6.49 -16.23 -0.16
N ILE A 79 6.15 -15.06 -0.69
CA ILE A 79 4.76 -14.68 -1.00
C ILE A 79 4.13 -15.64 -2.01
N VAL A 80 4.87 -16.00 -3.08
CA VAL A 80 4.38 -16.95 -4.09
C VAL A 80 4.13 -18.32 -3.46
N ILE A 81 5.06 -18.80 -2.64
CA ILE A 81 4.93 -20.09 -1.94
C ILE A 81 3.70 -20.08 -1.02
N LEU A 82 3.53 -19.04 -0.21
CA LEU A 82 2.38 -18.91 0.70
C LEU A 82 1.06 -18.91 -0.06
N ASN A 83 0.97 -18.19 -1.19
CA ASN A 83 -0.23 -18.21 -2.03
C ASN A 83 -0.53 -19.61 -2.58
N VAL A 84 0.48 -20.34 -3.07
CA VAL A 84 0.30 -21.71 -3.57
C VAL A 84 -0.23 -22.65 -2.48
N PHE A 85 0.26 -22.52 -1.24
CA PHE A 85 -0.21 -23.32 -0.11
C PHE A 85 -1.69 -23.10 0.25
N THR A 86 -2.29 -21.95 -0.12
CA THR A 86 -3.71 -21.67 0.13
C THR A 86 -4.67 -22.28 -0.89
N LEU A 87 -4.17 -22.71 -2.07
CA LEU A 87 -4.99 -23.26 -3.16
C LEU A 87 -5.84 -24.50 -2.77
N PRO A 88 -5.36 -25.46 -1.98
CA PRO A 88 -6.15 -26.66 -1.63
C PRO A 88 -7.30 -26.38 -0.66
N ALA A 89 -7.28 -25.23 0.02
CA ALA A 89 -8.20 -24.95 1.12
C ALA A 89 -9.55 -24.34 0.66
N TYR A 90 -9.78 -24.15 -0.66
CA TYR A 90 -10.88 -23.30 -1.14
C TYR A 90 -11.60 -23.73 -2.42
N SER A 91 -12.84 -23.23 -2.53
CA SER A 91 -13.58 -23.08 -3.79
C SER A 91 -12.98 -21.95 -4.64
N SER A 92 -13.08 -22.07 -5.96
CA SER A 92 -12.39 -21.21 -6.93
C SER A 92 -12.62 -19.70 -6.76
N LEU A 93 -13.82 -19.26 -6.38
CA LEU A 93 -14.15 -17.83 -6.25
C LEU A 93 -13.48 -17.18 -5.02
N ASN A 94 -13.35 -17.90 -3.90
CA ASN A 94 -12.74 -17.37 -2.70
C ASN A 94 -11.22 -17.18 -2.85
N ILE A 95 -10.57 -18.03 -3.65
CA ILE A 95 -9.15 -17.90 -3.99
C ILE A 95 -8.90 -16.60 -4.76
N ILE A 96 -9.76 -16.27 -5.73
CA ILE A 96 -9.62 -15.04 -6.51
C ILE A 96 -9.75 -13.82 -5.60
N ASN A 97 -10.76 -13.79 -4.72
CA ASN A 97 -10.92 -12.69 -3.76
C ASN A 97 -9.73 -12.56 -2.82
N PHE A 98 -9.20 -13.66 -2.31
CA PHE A 98 -8.00 -13.67 -1.47
C PHE A 98 -6.81 -13.06 -2.20
N VAL A 99 -6.49 -13.53 -3.40
CA VAL A 99 -5.38 -13.00 -4.21
C VAL A 99 -5.57 -11.52 -4.53
N LEU A 100 -6.80 -11.09 -4.85
CA LEU A 100 -7.11 -9.68 -5.10
C LEU A 100 -6.88 -8.80 -3.86
N ILE A 101 -7.27 -9.28 -2.67
CA ILE A 101 -7.02 -8.59 -1.40
C ILE A 101 -5.51 -8.45 -1.17
N GLU A 102 -4.75 -9.54 -1.26
CA GLU A 102 -3.29 -9.53 -1.09
C GLU A 102 -2.61 -8.57 -2.07
N CYS A 103 -2.98 -8.64 -3.36
CA CYS A 103 -2.45 -7.74 -4.37
C CYS A 103 -2.76 -6.27 -4.04
N SER A 104 -3.98 -5.97 -3.58
CA SER A 104 -4.37 -4.61 -3.21
C SER A 104 -3.55 -4.10 -2.02
N ASP A 105 -3.33 -4.92 -0.99
CA ASP A 105 -2.55 -4.54 0.18
C ASP A 105 -1.07 -4.32 -0.15
N LEU A 106 -0.48 -5.16 -1.01
CA LEU A 106 0.89 -4.96 -1.50
C LEU A 106 1.04 -3.66 -2.30
N LEU A 107 0.04 -3.30 -3.13
CA LEU A 107 0.02 -2.01 -3.82
C LEU A 107 -0.08 -0.84 -2.84
N LEU A 108 -0.89 -0.97 -1.79
CA LEU A 108 -1.02 0.04 -0.74
C LEU A 108 0.32 0.22 0.00
N ILE A 109 1.02 -0.86 0.36
CA ILE A 109 2.37 -0.80 0.96
C ILE A 109 3.34 -0.05 0.05
N SER A 110 3.32 -0.35 -1.26
CA SER A 110 4.19 0.34 -2.22
C SER A 110 3.85 1.84 -2.35
N CYS A 111 2.57 2.20 -2.33
CA CYS A 111 2.13 3.60 -2.29
C CYS A 111 2.65 4.30 -1.03
N TRP A 112 2.51 3.66 0.12
CA TRP A 112 2.99 4.23 1.37
C TRP A 112 4.51 4.38 1.38
N HIS A 113 5.24 3.42 0.83
CA HIS A 113 6.70 3.48 0.75
C HIS A 113 7.17 4.71 -0.04
N PHE A 114 6.65 4.88 -1.27
CA PHE A 114 7.06 5.94 -2.19
C PHE A 114 6.31 7.28 -2.00
N SER A 115 5.46 7.39 -0.98
CA SER A 115 4.61 8.56 -0.74
C SER A 115 5.38 9.88 -0.67
N LEU A 116 6.55 9.87 -0.04
CA LEU A 116 7.41 11.04 0.21
C LEU A 116 8.62 11.15 -0.72
N SER A 117 8.78 10.20 -1.65
CA SER A 117 9.93 10.21 -2.56
C SER A 117 10.03 11.49 -3.38
N ILE A 118 11.26 11.89 -3.69
CA ILE A 118 11.61 13.03 -4.53
C ILE A 118 12.12 12.56 -5.91
N TYR A 119 12.33 11.24 -6.10
CA TYR A 119 12.82 10.69 -7.35
C TYR A 119 11.70 10.50 -8.37
N LYS A 120 11.91 10.94 -9.61
CA LYS A 120 10.89 10.88 -10.66
C LYS A 120 10.36 9.45 -10.89
N ARG A 121 11.27 8.46 -10.91
CA ARG A 121 10.93 7.05 -11.14
C ARG A 121 10.05 6.48 -10.03
N GLU A 122 10.41 6.75 -8.78
CA GLU A 122 9.65 6.30 -7.61
C GLU A 122 8.29 6.96 -7.52
N LYS A 123 8.17 8.22 -7.95
CA LYS A 123 6.88 8.88 -8.03
C LYS A 123 5.94 8.28 -9.07
N ILE A 124 6.47 7.82 -10.21
CA ILE A 124 5.66 7.09 -11.20
C ILE A 124 5.14 5.79 -10.57
N ILE A 125 5.98 5.06 -9.84
CA ILE A 125 5.57 3.86 -9.12
C ILE A 125 4.47 4.19 -8.10
N PHE A 126 4.61 5.26 -7.30
CA PHE A 126 3.57 5.72 -6.37
C PHE A 126 2.21 5.93 -7.06
N VAL A 127 2.19 6.61 -8.21
CA VAL A 127 0.94 6.90 -8.93
C VAL A 127 0.35 5.63 -9.53
N LEU A 128 1.18 4.78 -10.15
CA LEU A 128 0.72 3.52 -10.74
C LEU A 128 0.19 2.56 -9.68
N SER A 129 0.87 2.45 -8.54
CA SER A 129 0.39 1.62 -7.43
C SER A 129 -0.92 2.15 -6.86
N GLY A 130 -1.09 3.48 -6.78
CA GLY A 130 -2.33 4.07 -6.27
C GLY A 130 -3.51 3.86 -7.21
N ALA A 131 -3.27 3.95 -8.51
CA ALA A 131 -4.27 3.60 -9.53
C ALA A 131 -4.62 2.11 -9.50
N GLY A 132 -3.62 1.22 -9.43
CA GLY A 132 -3.88 -0.21 -9.31
C GLY A 132 -4.65 -0.59 -8.05
N TYR A 133 -4.36 0.06 -6.91
CA TYR A 133 -5.13 -0.12 -5.68
C TYR A 133 -6.61 0.30 -5.85
N PHE A 134 -6.85 1.40 -6.56
CA PHE A 134 -8.20 1.87 -6.90
C PHE A 134 -8.96 0.83 -7.74
N ASP A 135 -8.34 0.36 -8.82
CA ASP A 135 -8.95 -0.60 -9.75
C ASP A 135 -9.30 -1.92 -9.04
N LEU A 136 -8.36 -2.46 -8.24
CA LEU A 136 -8.59 -3.70 -7.49
C LEU A 136 -9.69 -3.55 -6.43
N ASN A 137 -9.77 -2.41 -5.73
CA ASN A 137 -10.83 -2.18 -4.75
C ASN A 137 -12.21 -2.12 -5.39
N ILE A 138 -12.34 -1.49 -6.56
CA ILE A 138 -13.61 -1.47 -7.29
C ILE A 138 -14.07 -2.90 -7.61
N ILE A 139 -13.15 -3.74 -8.08
CA ILE A 139 -13.46 -5.15 -8.37
C ILE A 139 -13.90 -5.87 -7.08
N LEU A 140 -13.20 -5.64 -5.97
CA LEU A 140 -13.54 -6.23 -4.67
C LEU A 140 -14.89 -5.75 -4.14
N TRP A 141 -15.31 -4.51 -4.40
CA TRP A 141 -16.63 -3.99 -3.98
C TRP A 141 -17.78 -4.79 -4.58
N PHE A 142 -17.69 -5.16 -5.86
CA PHE A 142 -18.72 -5.97 -6.52
C PHE A 142 -18.75 -7.41 -6.00
N SER A 143 -17.61 -7.94 -5.55
CA SER A 143 -17.50 -9.29 -5.02
C SER A 143 -17.94 -9.41 -3.56
N LEU A 144 -17.69 -8.39 -2.73
CA LEU A 144 -17.86 -8.42 -1.26
C LEU A 144 -19.00 -7.50 -0.77
N THR A 145 -20.20 -7.70 -1.32
CA THR A 145 -21.39 -6.84 -1.07
C THR A 145 -21.77 -6.69 0.41
N GLN A 146 -21.47 -7.67 1.26
CA GLN A 146 -21.83 -7.66 2.68
C GLN A 146 -21.00 -6.68 3.54
N ILE A 147 -19.79 -6.32 3.08
CA ILE A 147 -18.82 -5.49 3.85
C ILE A 147 -18.52 -4.18 3.10
N LEU A 148 -19.42 -3.80 2.19
CA LEU A 148 -19.23 -2.70 1.24
C LEU A 148 -19.03 -1.33 1.93
N ILE A 149 -19.72 -1.05 3.04
CA ILE A 149 -19.57 0.21 3.78
C ILE A 149 -18.13 0.35 4.33
N ILE A 150 -17.60 -0.75 4.86
CA ILE A 150 -16.29 -0.79 5.50
C ILE A 150 -15.18 -0.62 4.46
N THR A 151 -15.27 -1.34 3.34
CA THR A 151 -14.31 -1.22 2.23
C THR A 151 -14.34 0.17 1.59
N ILE A 152 -15.52 0.79 1.45
CA ILE A 152 -15.65 2.18 1.00
C ILE A 152 -14.96 3.12 1.99
N PHE A 153 -15.23 3.00 3.29
CA PHE A 153 -14.64 3.90 4.29
C PHE A 153 -13.10 3.86 4.28
N GLN A 154 -12.52 2.66 4.23
CA GLN A 154 -11.07 2.47 4.12
C GLN A 154 -10.52 3.13 2.84
N SER A 155 -11.17 2.88 1.70
CA SER A 155 -10.73 3.45 0.41
C SER A 155 -10.79 4.97 0.39
N LEU A 156 -11.81 5.58 1.02
CA LEU A 156 -11.95 7.04 1.13
C LEU A 156 -10.78 7.66 1.90
N ILE A 157 -10.36 7.06 3.01
CA ILE A 157 -9.20 7.51 3.78
C ILE A 157 -7.94 7.48 2.91
N PHE A 158 -7.74 6.38 2.17
CA PHE A 158 -6.63 6.27 1.23
C PHE A 158 -6.69 7.37 0.16
N TYR A 159 -7.86 7.63 -0.45
CA TYR A 159 -8.00 8.64 -1.50
C TYR A 159 -7.69 10.04 -1.00
N VAL A 160 -8.21 10.41 0.18
CA VAL A 160 -7.88 11.72 0.78
C VAL A 160 -6.36 11.83 0.97
N GLY A 161 -5.72 10.79 1.50
CA GLY A 161 -4.26 10.76 1.64
C GLY A 161 -3.51 10.92 0.32
N PHE A 162 -3.91 10.16 -0.70
CA PHE A 162 -3.32 10.18 -2.04
C PHE A 162 -3.45 11.55 -2.73
N PHE A 163 -4.65 12.12 -2.72
CA PHE A 163 -4.91 13.45 -3.30
C PHE A 163 -4.18 14.58 -2.58
N LEU A 164 -4.05 14.51 -1.24
CA LEU A 164 -3.27 15.50 -0.48
C LEU A 164 -1.79 15.50 -0.91
N ILE A 165 -1.20 14.33 -1.14
CA ILE A 165 0.19 14.24 -1.60
C ILE A 165 0.33 14.82 -3.00
N ILE A 166 -0.53 14.42 -3.94
CA ILE A 166 -0.44 14.89 -5.34
C ILE A 166 -0.66 16.40 -5.43
N SER A 167 -1.69 16.91 -4.76
CA SER A 167 -1.98 18.35 -4.76
C SER A 167 -0.84 19.17 -4.16
N ALA A 168 -0.28 18.74 -3.03
CA ALA A 168 0.88 19.39 -2.41
C ALA A 168 2.10 19.40 -3.36
N GLU A 169 2.37 18.28 -4.04
CA GLU A 169 3.50 18.22 -4.99
C GLU A 169 3.29 19.09 -6.23
N LEU A 170 2.09 19.13 -6.79
CA LEU A 170 1.77 20.02 -7.91
C LEU A 170 1.97 21.49 -7.53
N ILE A 171 1.58 21.87 -6.31
CA ILE A 171 1.79 23.24 -5.80
C ILE A 171 3.28 23.52 -5.61
N MET A 172 4.04 22.60 -4.99
CA MET A 172 5.48 22.79 -4.78
C MET A 172 6.23 22.90 -6.11
N LYS A 173 5.86 22.11 -7.12
CA LYS A 173 6.42 22.22 -8.48
C LYS A 173 6.11 23.56 -9.13
N LYS A 174 4.85 24.00 -9.09
CA LYS A 174 4.45 25.31 -9.64
C LYS A 174 5.21 26.47 -8.98
N LYS A 175 5.56 26.34 -7.70
CA LYS A 175 6.36 27.31 -6.95
C LYS A 175 7.87 27.15 -7.13
N GLY A 176 8.35 26.17 -7.91
CA GLY A 176 9.78 25.88 -8.08
C GLY A 176 10.48 25.36 -6.83
N LEU A 177 9.72 24.91 -5.82
CA LEU A 177 10.23 24.42 -4.53
C LEU A 177 10.62 22.93 -4.57
N LEU A 178 10.18 22.21 -5.60
CA LEU A 178 10.45 20.79 -5.77
C LEU A 178 10.81 20.52 -7.24
N ASN A 179 12.08 20.22 -7.46
CA ASN A 179 12.56 19.63 -8.69
C ASN A 179 12.81 18.15 -8.41
N TYR A 180 12.22 17.29 -9.25
CA TYR A 180 12.55 15.87 -9.16
C TYR A 180 14.01 15.68 -9.58
N MET A 181 14.73 14.91 -8.79
CA MET A 181 16.03 14.34 -9.15
C MET A 181 15.80 13.09 -10.00
#